data_AF-A0AAD5D3F3-F1
#
_entry.id   AF-A0AAD5D3F3-F1
#
_cell.length_a   1.000
_cell.length_b   1.000
_cell.length_c   1.000
_cell.angle_alpha   90.00
_cell.angle_beta   90.00
_cell.angle_gamma   90.00
#
_symmetry.space_group_name_H-M   'P 1'
#
loop_
_entity.id
_entity.type
_entity.pdbx_description
1 polymer ?
#
loop_
_entity_poly.entity_id
_entity_poly.type
_entity_poly.pdbx_seq_one_letter_code
_entity_poly.pdbx_strand_id
1 'polypeptide(L)'
;MRSGRRITRKEDKAVTVPPLSPVVVGLGWWLCEGGGGGSGEQNLAPLRIPFKDILIATKDFAKENLIDQGGIADVYKGLLLRSGVPIDVVIRRFCHPEYIKTKRYDRSDAYSLGVILLEVLCGKKATIEDVIRYRAQMELEEGKLDNIDIAPNLREQMHTQSLSMLSKTAYDCLKEERDQRPSIDEIVKSLQIALELEVNLVKHENRVRNLAYLRIPLREITMATNHFADTYLIRSHIINDHVYEAELNHFDRESVLTIEGENKGELPKKKVIIKRIYNYKKSKEDFFAEIEMISSYKHPNLVSLLGFCDEGPEMIVVFECAFKETLHYYLKSTSNRTNLTWERRIRICLDIAHGLKYLHKMIRGKSSVIHQRIQSANVLFDEKWTAKIVNFKLFEFDLFQTSSLWDSAMYTPSELSARLIEDDIYSLGLILFEILTGRLAPEWLLITESTEGLVHIARSHFNGGTLRNIADPGLL
;
A
#
# COMPACT_ATOMS: atom_id res chain seq x y z
N MET A 1 9.38 6.39 70.52
CA MET A 1 9.71 7.29 69.40
C MET A 1 8.53 7.35 68.43
N ARG A 2 8.30 8.53 67.87
CA ARG A 2 7.24 8.96 66.92
C ARG A 2 7.05 7.95 65.76
N SER A 3 5.94 7.82 65.04
CA SER A 3 4.80 8.72 64.80
C SER A 3 3.55 7.92 64.38
N GLY A 4 2.38 8.28 64.92
CA GLY A 4 1.09 7.91 64.36
C GLY A 4 0.46 9.06 63.58
N ARG A 5 -0.50 8.77 62.71
CA ARG A 5 -1.91 9.18 62.94
C ARG A 5 -2.86 8.55 61.92
N ARG A 6 -3.92 8.00 62.50
CA ARG A 6 -5.14 7.46 61.88
C ARG A 6 -6.00 8.56 61.27
N ILE A 7 -6.63 8.15 60.18
CA ILE A 7 -7.91 8.52 59.56
C ILE A 7 -8.93 9.13 60.53
N THR A 8 -9.49 10.29 60.17
CA THR A 8 -10.84 10.73 60.58
C THR A 8 -11.56 11.44 59.44
N ARG A 9 -12.78 10.97 59.15
CA ARG A 9 -13.81 11.56 58.28
C ARG A 9 -14.19 13.00 58.69
N LYS A 10 -14.37 13.86 57.69
CA LYS A 10 -15.24 15.06 57.61
C LYS A 10 -15.36 15.39 56.12
N GLU A 11 -16.42 15.89 55.51
CA GLU A 11 -17.80 16.27 55.80
C GLU A 11 -18.39 16.54 54.39
N ASP A 12 -19.65 16.20 54.14
CA ASP A 12 -20.35 16.49 52.88
C ASP A 12 -20.34 18.00 52.57
N LYS A 13 -19.93 18.38 51.35
CA LYS A 13 -20.21 19.69 50.77
C LYS A 13 -20.78 19.56 49.36
N ALA A 14 -21.88 20.29 49.21
CA ALA A 14 -22.82 20.32 48.11
C ALA A 14 -22.21 20.40 46.70
N VAL A 15 -22.88 19.71 45.79
CA VAL A 15 -22.77 19.83 44.34
C VAL A 15 -23.03 21.29 43.93
N THR A 16 -21.99 22.02 43.56
CA THR A 16 -22.12 23.29 42.82
C THR A 16 -22.22 22.98 41.34
N VAL A 17 -23.43 23.14 40.79
CA VAL A 17 -23.68 23.18 39.34
C VAL A 17 -22.81 24.32 38.75
N PRO A 18 -22.05 24.10 37.67
CA PRO A 18 -21.27 25.18 37.05
C PRO A 18 -22.21 26.26 36.52
N PRO A 19 -21.83 27.55 36.56
CA PRO A 19 -22.64 28.59 35.95
C PRO A 19 -22.77 28.31 34.45
N LEU A 20 -23.97 28.55 33.93
CA LEU A 20 -24.31 28.47 32.50
C LEU A 20 -23.18 29.08 31.66
N SER A 21 -22.67 28.30 30.71
CA SER A 21 -21.70 28.74 29.71
C SER A 21 -22.12 30.08 29.10
N PRO A 22 -21.22 31.07 28.97
CA PRO A 22 -21.56 32.38 28.42
C PRO A 22 -22.14 32.24 27.01
N VAL A 23 -23.23 32.96 26.75
CA VAL A 23 -23.87 32.99 25.43
C VAL A 23 -22.96 33.80 24.52
N VAL A 24 -22.33 33.16 23.53
CA VAL A 24 -21.57 33.85 22.47
C VAL A 24 -22.57 34.60 21.61
N VAL A 25 -22.67 35.91 21.77
CA VAL A 25 -23.48 36.74 20.87
C VAL A 25 -22.64 37.11 19.65
N GLY A 26 -22.55 36.18 18.71
CA GLY A 26 -21.91 36.39 17.41
C GLY A 26 -22.86 37.07 16.43
N LEU A 27 -23.02 38.39 16.52
CA LEU A 27 -23.68 39.18 15.47
C LEU A 27 -22.95 40.50 15.25
N GLY A 28 -21.87 40.43 14.48
CA GLY A 28 -21.35 41.60 13.79
C GLY A 28 -21.90 41.57 12.38
N TRP A 29 -22.87 42.44 12.09
CA TRP A 29 -22.96 43.34 10.92
C TRP A 29 -23.74 44.57 11.41
N TRP A 30 -23.54 45.71 10.76
CA TRP A 30 -24.15 47.03 11.01
C TRP A 30 -23.38 47.99 11.94
N LEU A 31 -22.29 48.54 11.40
CA LEU A 31 -21.93 49.96 11.57
C LEU A 31 -21.26 50.45 10.28
N CYS A 32 -22.08 50.75 9.28
CA CYS A 32 -21.82 51.82 8.32
C CYS A 32 -23.20 52.34 7.90
N GLU A 33 -23.55 53.54 8.34
CA GLU A 33 -24.57 54.32 7.65
C GLU A 33 -24.15 54.44 6.18
N GLY A 34 -25.00 53.99 5.26
CA GLY A 34 -24.82 54.17 3.82
C GLY A 34 -24.67 52.88 3.01
N GLY A 35 -25.82 52.36 2.53
CA GLY A 35 -25.94 51.78 1.20
C GLY A 35 -25.95 50.25 1.09
N GLY A 36 -27.10 49.72 0.68
CA GLY A 36 -27.21 48.43 -0.02
C GLY A 36 -28.31 47.51 0.51
N GLY A 37 -29.54 47.69 0.04
CA GLY A 37 -30.66 46.79 0.36
C GLY A 37 -30.44 45.39 -0.19
N GLY A 38 -30.33 44.41 0.70
CA GLY A 38 -30.35 42.99 0.40
C GLY A 38 -31.53 42.32 1.09
N SER A 39 -32.27 41.47 0.36
CA SER A 39 -33.55 40.85 0.69
C SER A 39 -33.59 39.89 1.91
N GLY A 40 -32.61 39.94 2.82
CA GLY A 40 -32.56 39.16 4.06
C GLY A 40 -32.81 39.96 5.35
N GLU A 41 -33.00 41.27 5.29
CA GLU A 41 -33.01 42.16 6.47
C GLU A 41 -34.23 42.03 7.39
N GLN A 42 -35.35 41.48 6.92
CA GLN A 42 -36.62 41.57 7.64
C GLN A 42 -36.75 40.59 8.84
N ASN A 43 -35.85 39.61 8.99
CA ASN A 43 -36.01 38.54 10.01
C ASN A 43 -35.00 38.57 11.18
N LEU A 44 -34.12 39.57 11.28
CA LEU A 44 -33.06 39.66 12.30
C LEU A 44 -33.32 40.69 13.40
N ALA A 45 -34.43 41.42 13.34
CA ALA A 45 -34.82 42.42 14.34
C ALA A 45 -34.72 41.93 15.81
N PRO A 46 -35.19 40.72 16.19
CA PRO A 46 -35.13 40.25 17.57
C PRO A 46 -33.72 39.95 18.06
N LEU A 47 -32.71 39.90 17.19
CA LEU A 47 -31.33 39.60 17.56
C LEU A 47 -30.42 40.86 17.61
N ARG A 48 -30.95 42.04 17.24
CA ARG A 48 -30.18 43.30 17.29
C ARG A 48 -29.97 43.75 18.73
N ILE A 49 -28.72 44.04 19.08
CA ILE A 49 -28.35 44.68 20.35
C ILE A 49 -27.91 46.12 20.04
N PRO A 50 -28.48 47.13 20.70
CA PRO A 50 -28.04 48.51 20.54
C PRO A 50 -26.56 48.66 20.84
N PHE A 51 -25.83 49.39 19.99
CA PHE A 51 -24.39 49.61 20.17
C PHE A 51 -24.06 50.23 21.53
N LYS A 52 -24.93 51.12 22.04
CA LYS A 52 -24.81 51.70 23.39
C LYS A 52 -24.75 50.62 24.48
N ASP A 53 -25.53 49.55 24.36
CA ASP A 53 -25.56 48.47 25.34
C ASP A 53 -24.30 47.60 25.25
N ILE A 54 -23.73 47.45 24.04
CA ILE A 54 -22.42 46.80 23.80
C ILE A 54 -21.29 47.62 24.44
N LEU A 55 -21.32 48.94 24.31
CA LEU A 55 -20.35 49.83 24.96
C LEU A 55 -20.44 49.74 26.48
N ILE A 56 -21.65 49.75 27.04
CA ILE A 56 -21.86 49.58 28.48
C ILE A 56 -21.35 48.21 28.93
N ALA A 57 -21.71 47.14 28.21
CA ALA A 57 -21.32 45.77 28.56
C ALA A 57 -19.80 45.56 28.56
N THR A 58 -19.08 46.21 27.65
CA THR A 58 -17.61 46.09 27.52
C THR A 58 -16.84 47.18 28.25
N LYS A 59 -17.52 48.11 28.94
CA LYS A 59 -16.93 49.35 29.49
C LYS A 59 -16.13 50.12 28.45
N ASP A 60 -16.76 50.42 27.32
CA ASP A 60 -16.15 51.10 26.18
C ASP A 60 -14.90 50.36 25.65
N PHE A 61 -15.01 49.03 25.52
CA PHE A 61 -13.91 48.17 25.07
C PHE A 61 -12.61 48.35 25.89
N ALA A 62 -12.74 48.48 27.21
CA ALA A 62 -11.59 48.60 28.10
C ALA A 62 -10.63 47.41 27.99
N LYS A 63 -9.31 47.66 28.08
CA LYS A 63 -8.27 46.61 27.98
C LYS A 63 -8.43 45.48 29.01
N GLU A 64 -8.98 45.77 30.18
CA GLU A 64 -9.27 44.77 31.24
C GLU A 64 -10.30 43.70 30.82
N ASN A 65 -11.10 44.02 29.79
CA ASN A 65 -12.10 43.13 29.21
C ASN A 65 -11.62 42.44 27.93
N LEU A 66 -10.40 42.71 27.48
CA LEU A 66 -9.82 42.06 26.30
C LEU A 66 -9.44 40.61 26.64
N ILE A 67 -10.00 39.66 25.89
CA ILE A 67 -9.72 38.22 26.00
C ILE A 67 -8.61 37.84 25.02
N ASP A 68 -8.69 38.36 23.79
CA ASP A 68 -7.77 38.04 22.71
C ASP A 68 -7.58 39.27 21.82
N GLN A 69 -6.33 39.50 21.41
CA GLN A 69 -5.91 40.61 20.58
C GLN A 69 -5.06 40.06 19.42
N GLY A 70 -5.64 40.00 18.23
CA GLY A 70 -4.95 39.51 17.03
C GLY A 70 -5.88 38.91 15.97
N GLY A 71 -5.46 38.99 14.71
CA GLY A 71 -6.23 38.51 13.56
C GLY A 71 -7.28 39.51 13.07
N ILE A 72 -8.51 39.04 12.84
CA ILE A 72 -9.59 39.76 12.12
C ILE A 72 -10.50 40.58 13.07
N ALA A 73 -10.42 40.33 14.39
CA ALA A 73 -11.21 41.05 15.40
C ALA A 73 -10.58 40.92 16.78
N ASP A 74 -10.73 41.98 17.58
CA ASP A 74 -10.46 41.93 19.01
C ASP A 74 -11.63 41.29 19.74
N VAL A 75 -11.36 40.44 20.74
CA VAL A 75 -12.40 39.72 21.49
C VAL A 75 -12.46 40.25 22.91
N TYR A 76 -13.64 40.67 23.35
CA TYR A 76 -13.89 41.24 24.67
C TYR A 76 -14.89 40.40 25.45
N LYS A 77 -14.73 40.28 26.76
CA LYS A 77 -15.79 39.84 27.68
C LYS A 77 -16.61 41.04 28.12
N GLY A 78 -17.88 40.82 28.44
CA GLY A 78 -18.74 41.88 28.97
C GLY A 78 -19.98 41.32 29.63
N LEU A 79 -20.73 42.19 30.29
CA LEU A 79 -22.01 41.85 30.92
C LEU A 79 -23.14 42.63 30.24
N LEU A 80 -23.96 41.94 29.45
CA LEU A 80 -25.06 42.55 28.71
C LEU A 80 -26.37 42.42 29.50
N LEU A 81 -27.07 43.53 29.68
CA LEU A 81 -28.42 43.54 30.27
C LEU A 81 -29.46 43.35 29.17
N ARG A 82 -30.18 42.23 29.18
CA ARG A 82 -31.27 41.95 28.23
C ARG A 82 -32.55 41.64 28.98
N SER A 83 -33.61 42.41 28.74
CA SER A 83 -34.89 42.29 29.44
C SER A 83 -34.76 42.30 30.97
N GLY A 84 -33.80 43.06 31.51
CA GLY A 84 -33.53 43.17 32.95
C GLY A 84 -32.66 42.06 33.55
N VAL A 85 -32.23 41.08 32.75
CA VAL A 85 -31.36 39.98 33.20
C VAL A 85 -29.92 40.24 32.71
N PRO A 86 -28.92 40.21 33.61
CA PRO A 86 -27.52 40.31 33.22
C PRO A 86 -27.05 38.97 32.62
N ILE A 87 -26.37 39.04 31.47
CA ILE A 87 -25.87 37.89 30.71
C ILE A 87 -24.39 38.11 30.45
N ASP A 88 -23.55 37.15 30.84
CA ASP A 88 -22.14 37.14 30.45
C ASP A 88 -22.02 36.90 28.94
N VAL A 89 -21.37 37.83 28.25
CA VAL A 89 -21.22 37.84 26.80
C VAL A 89 -19.76 37.91 26.39
N VAL A 90 -19.48 37.31 25.24
CA VAL A 90 -18.22 37.49 24.51
C VAL A 90 -18.53 38.26 23.24
N ILE A 91 -17.89 39.41 23.07
CA ILE A 91 -18.12 40.38 22.01
C ILE A 91 -16.89 40.45 21.11
N ARG A 92 -17.07 40.22 19.81
CA ARG A 92 -16.00 40.35 18.82
C ARG A 92 -16.12 41.68 18.09
N ARG A 93 -15.10 42.54 18.24
CA ARG A 93 -15.00 43.86 17.63
C ARG A 93 -14.16 43.78 16.36
N PHE A 94 -14.83 43.85 15.21
CA PHE A 94 -14.18 43.92 13.90
C PHE A 94 -13.80 45.38 13.60
N CYS A 95 -12.63 45.83 14.07
CA CYS A 95 -12.21 47.23 13.90
C CYS A 95 -10.73 47.31 13.48
N HIS A 96 -10.46 47.01 12.22
CA HIS A 96 -9.23 47.47 11.57
C HIS A 96 -9.63 48.25 10.30
N PRO A 97 -9.26 49.54 10.16
CA PRO A 97 -9.68 50.38 9.04
C PRO A 97 -9.31 49.84 7.65
N GLU A 98 -8.24 49.06 7.56
CA GLU A 98 -7.85 48.37 6.31
C GLU A 98 -8.81 47.24 5.93
N TYR A 99 -9.40 46.54 6.90
CA TYR A 99 -10.34 45.44 6.66
C TYR A 99 -11.71 45.90 6.16
N ILE A 100 -12.08 47.16 6.39
CA ILE A 100 -13.35 47.75 5.95
C ILE A 100 -13.24 48.32 4.52
N LYS A 101 -12.04 48.72 4.08
CA LYS A 101 -11.80 49.23 2.72
C LYS A 101 -11.84 48.15 1.65
N THR A 102 -11.41 46.93 1.96
CA THR A 102 -11.54 45.77 1.06
C THR A 102 -12.91 45.12 1.25
N LYS A 103 -13.95 45.63 0.59
CA LYS A 103 -15.30 45.02 0.54
C LYS A 103 -15.32 43.64 -0.16
N ARG A 104 -14.48 42.66 0.22
CA ARG A 104 -14.52 41.27 -0.26
C ARG A 104 -13.44 40.41 0.44
N TYR A 105 -13.74 39.94 1.63
CA TYR A 105 -13.31 38.60 2.02
C TYR A 105 -14.60 37.80 2.20
N ASP A 106 -15.01 37.11 1.13
CA ASP A 106 -16.06 36.10 1.23
C ASP A 106 -15.59 35.06 2.26
N ARG A 107 -16.25 35.02 3.42
CA ARG A 107 -15.95 34.09 4.51
C ARG A 107 -16.49 32.70 4.16
N SER A 108 -15.93 32.06 3.14
CA SER A 108 -16.21 30.65 2.90
C SER A 108 -15.38 29.80 3.85
N ASP A 109 -15.93 28.67 4.29
CA ASP A 109 -15.19 27.69 5.11
C ASP A 109 -13.93 27.21 4.37
N ALA A 110 -13.99 27.12 3.04
CA ALA A 110 -12.84 26.82 2.19
C ALA A 110 -11.70 27.85 2.35
N TYR A 111 -12.01 29.16 2.36
CA TYR A 111 -10.97 30.19 2.56
C TYR A 111 -10.32 30.08 3.94
N SER A 112 -11.13 29.87 4.97
CA SER A 112 -10.64 29.69 6.34
C SER A 112 -9.76 28.43 6.46
N LEU A 113 -10.14 27.35 5.77
CA LEU A 113 -9.33 26.13 5.69
C LEU A 113 -8.02 26.38 4.93
N GLY A 114 -8.04 27.18 3.85
CA GLY A 114 -6.83 27.59 3.13
C GLY A 114 -5.81 28.31 4.02
N VAL A 115 -6.28 29.20 4.92
CA VAL A 115 -5.41 29.86 5.91
C VAL A 115 -4.82 28.83 6.86
N ILE A 116 -5.62 27.90 7.38
CA ILE A 116 -5.14 26.83 8.28
C ILE A 116 -4.11 25.94 7.58
N LEU A 117 -4.33 25.56 6.33
CA LEU A 117 -3.38 24.75 5.56
C LEU A 117 -2.06 25.50 5.35
N LEU A 118 -2.10 26.81 5.12
CA LEU A 118 -0.90 27.65 5.07
C LEU A 118 -0.17 27.68 6.42
N GLU A 119 -0.89 27.80 7.52
CA GLU A 119 -0.29 27.73 8.87
C GLU A 119 0.40 26.38 9.13
N VAL A 120 -0.21 25.28 8.68
CA VAL A 120 0.38 23.94 8.75
C VAL A 120 1.68 23.86 7.94
N LEU A 121 1.69 24.39 6.71
CA LEU A 121 2.89 24.41 5.84
C LEU A 121 4.03 25.26 6.44
N CYS A 122 3.70 26.43 6.98
CA CYS A 122 4.68 27.38 7.49
C CYS A 122 5.09 27.10 8.96
N GLY A 123 4.35 26.26 9.69
CA GLY A 123 4.57 25.99 11.10
C GLY A 123 4.38 27.21 12.02
N LYS A 124 3.71 28.26 11.55
CA LYS A 124 3.45 29.53 12.27
C LYS A 124 2.06 30.06 11.92
N LYS A 125 1.51 30.91 12.79
CA LYS A 125 0.26 31.63 12.50
C LYS A 125 0.41 32.51 11.26
N ALA A 126 -0.59 32.48 10.39
CA ALA A 126 -0.57 33.20 9.13
C ALA A 126 -1.06 34.63 9.33
N THR A 127 -0.29 35.61 8.88
CA THR A 127 -0.73 37.00 8.78
C THR A 127 -1.38 37.25 7.42
N ILE A 128 -2.09 38.38 7.28
CA ILE A 128 -2.65 38.79 5.98
C ILE A 128 -1.53 38.94 4.94
N GLU A 129 -0.39 39.51 5.34
CA GLU A 129 0.77 39.68 4.47
C GLU A 129 1.31 38.34 3.99
N ASP A 130 1.33 37.32 4.85
CA ASP A 130 1.75 35.97 4.46
C ASP A 130 0.80 35.35 3.43
N VAL A 131 -0.52 35.52 3.59
CA VAL A 131 -1.52 35.05 2.61
C VAL A 131 -1.35 35.76 1.26
N ILE A 132 -1.14 37.08 1.27
CA ILE A 132 -0.93 37.85 0.04
C ILE A 132 0.37 37.40 -0.65
N ARG A 133 1.47 37.27 0.10
CA ARG A 133 2.76 36.81 -0.40
C ARG A 133 2.65 35.41 -1.01
N TYR A 134 2.01 34.48 -0.30
CA TYR A 134 1.84 33.10 -0.74
C TYR A 134 1.09 33.00 -2.08
N ARG A 135 -0.01 33.75 -2.23
CA ARG A 135 -0.77 33.78 -3.50
C ARG A 135 0.06 34.36 -4.64
N ALA A 136 0.72 35.49 -4.41
CA ALA A 136 1.55 36.14 -5.41
C ALA A 136 2.68 35.22 -5.90
N GLN A 137 3.34 34.50 -4.98
CA GLN A 137 4.36 33.51 -5.32
C GLN A 137 3.78 32.38 -6.18
N MET A 138 2.61 31.85 -5.81
CA MET A 138 2.00 30.75 -6.54
C MET A 138 1.54 31.13 -7.95
N GLU A 139 1.09 32.38 -8.15
CA GLU A 139 0.70 32.93 -9.46
C GLU A 139 1.91 33.24 -10.35
N LEU A 140 2.99 33.79 -9.79
CA LEU A 140 4.19 34.18 -10.54
C LEU A 140 5.06 32.99 -10.96
N GLU A 141 5.11 31.94 -10.15
CA GLU A 141 6.06 30.83 -10.33
C GLU A 141 5.43 29.58 -10.97
N GLU A 142 4.23 29.69 -11.55
CA GLU A 142 3.48 28.57 -12.17
C GLU A 142 3.41 27.32 -11.27
N GLY A 143 3.23 27.48 -9.96
CA GLY A 143 3.11 26.33 -9.06
C GLY A 143 4.44 25.76 -8.52
N LYS A 144 5.58 26.42 -8.71
CA LYS A 144 6.85 25.99 -8.07
C LYS A 144 6.87 26.30 -6.57
N LEU A 145 7.46 25.38 -5.80
CA LEU A 145 7.44 25.38 -4.32
C LEU A 145 8.74 25.91 -3.70
N ASP A 146 9.74 26.24 -4.53
CA ASP A 146 11.12 26.41 -4.07
C ASP A 146 11.28 27.62 -3.12
N ASN A 147 10.46 28.66 -3.33
CA ASN A 147 10.49 29.94 -2.61
C ASN A 147 9.38 30.12 -1.56
N ILE A 148 8.59 29.07 -1.28
CA ILE A 148 7.57 29.12 -0.24
C ILE A 148 8.24 28.96 1.14
N ASP A 149 7.88 29.82 2.09
CA ASP A 149 8.32 29.78 3.50
C ASP A 149 7.73 28.56 4.23
N ILE A 150 8.16 27.35 3.85
CA ILE A 150 7.79 26.10 4.50
C ILE A 150 8.67 25.93 5.74
N ALA A 151 8.07 25.44 6.84
CA ALA A 151 8.81 25.16 8.05
C ALA A 151 9.99 24.21 7.75
N PRO A 152 11.25 24.55 8.08
CA PRO A 152 12.42 23.76 7.68
C PRO A 152 12.35 22.30 8.11
N ASN A 153 11.81 22.06 9.32
CA ASN A 153 11.61 20.73 9.88
C ASN A 153 10.55 19.91 9.12
N LEU A 154 9.57 20.54 8.48
CA LEU A 154 8.57 19.85 7.66
C LEU A 154 9.11 19.56 6.25
N ARG A 155 9.92 20.46 5.68
CA ARG A 155 10.47 20.32 4.32
C ARG A 155 11.32 19.05 4.16
N GLU A 156 12.01 18.63 5.20
CA GLU A 156 12.80 17.37 5.22
C GLU A 156 11.95 16.11 5.41
N GLN A 157 10.71 16.24 5.88
CA GLN A 157 9.82 15.11 6.18
C GLN A 157 8.82 14.79 5.06
N MET A 158 8.57 15.73 4.14
CA MET A 158 7.47 15.65 3.18
C MET A 158 7.93 15.28 1.77
N HIS A 159 7.22 14.37 1.13
CA HIS A 159 7.42 14.02 -0.27
C HIS A 159 7.01 15.17 -1.20
N THR A 160 7.80 15.40 -2.26
CA THR A 160 7.62 16.54 -3.17
C THR A 160 6.22 16.61 -3.80
N GLN A 161 5.63 15.47 -4.19
CA GLN A 161 4.29 15.46 -4.79
C GLN A 161 3.17 15.68 -3.77
N SER A 162 3.32 15.16 -2.56
CA SER A 162 2.36 15.37 -1.48
C SER A 162 2.37 16.84 -1.06
N LEU A 163 3.57 17.40 -0.86
CA LEU A 163 3.77 18.82 -0.61
C LEU A 163 3.15 19.68 -1.72
N SER A 164 3.44 19.36 -2.99
CA SER A 164 2.86 20.07 -4.14
C SER A 164 1.35 20.10 -4.10
N MET A 165 0.73 18.96 -3.80
CA MET A 165 -0.72 18.89 -3.76
C MET A 165 -1.29 19.66 -2.56
N LEU A 166 -0.71 19.51 -1.37
CA LEU A 166 -1.12 20.25 -0.17
C LEU A 166 -1.03 21.77 -0.38
N SER A 167 0.10 22.24 -0.93
CA SER A 167 0.32 23.65 -1.26
C SER A 167 -0.67 24.16 -2.30
N LYS A 168 -0.92 23.37 -3.35
CA LYS A 168 -1.91 23.73 -4.37
C LYS A 168 -3.32 23.80 -3.80
N THR A 169 -3.73 22.83 -2.97
CA THR A 169 -5.03 22.87 -2.29
C THR A 169 -5.16 24.12 -1.43
N ALA A 170 -4.13 24.47 -0.65
CA ALA A 170 -4.11 25.69 0.15
C ALA A 170 -4.25 26.94 -0.71
N TYR A 171 -3.54 27.02 -1.84
CA TYR A 171 -3.63 28.12 -2.79
C TYR A 171 -5.02 28.26 -3.41
N ASP A 172 -5.59 27.16 -3.92
CA ASP A 172 -6.92 27.16 -4.54
C ASP A 172 -8.01 27.61 -3.54
N CYS A 173 -7.86 27.26 -2.26
CA CYS A 173 -8.73 27.74 -1.18
C CYS A 173 -8.62 29.27 -0.94
N LEU A 174 -7.44 29.85 -1.17
CA LEU A 174 -7.12 31.25 -0.87
C LEU A 174 -7.40 32.23 -2.04
N LYS A 175 -7.93 31.74 -3.16
CA LYS A 175 -8.32 32.58 -4.31
C LYS A 175 -9.32 33.68 -3.92
N GLU A 176 -9.20 34.84 -4.55
CA GLU A 176 -10.04 36.01 -4.23
C GLU A 176 -11.50 35.79 -4.57
N GLU A 177 -11.76 35.21 -5.75
CA GLU A 177 -13.11 34.92 -6.20
C GLU A 177 -13.64 33.64 -5.55
N ARG A 178 -14.82 33.74 -4.93
CA ARG A 178 -15.50 32.62 -4.28
C ARG A 178 -15.71 31.44 -5.23
N ASP A 179 -16.11 31.73 -6.46
CA ASP A 179 -16.50 30.72 -7.45
C ASP A 179 -15.30 29.93 -7.98
N GLN A 180 -14.08 30.43 -7.75
CA GLN A 180 -12.84 29.75 -8.11
C GLN A 180 -12.30 28.85 -6.99
N ARG A 181 -12.90 28.91 -5.79
CA ARG A 181 -12.48 28.10 -4.65
C ARG A 181 -13.12 26.72 -4.75
N PRO A 182 -12.39 25.66 -4.40
CA PRO A 182 -12.92 24.31 -4.42
C PRO A 182 -14.00 24.10 -3.35
N SER A 183 -14.87 23.13 -3.60
CA SER A 183 -15.79 22.59 -2.60
C SER A 183 -15.04 21.82 -1.52
N ILE A 184 -15.67 21.65 -0.36
CA ILE A 184 -15.10 20.83 0.73
C ILE A 184 -14.82 19.40 0.27
N ASP A 185 -15.68 18.81 -0.58
CA ASP A 185 -15.47 17.45 -1.11
C ASP A 185 -14.22 17.36 -2.00
N GLU A 186 -13.94 18.38 -2.81
CA GLU A 186 -12.73 18.46 -3.63
C GLU A 186 -11.49 18.63 -2.76
N ILE A 187 -11.58 19.46 -1.71
CA ILE A 187 -10.50 19.64 -0.74
C ILE A 187 -10.19 18.30 -0.04
N VAL A 188 -11.21 17.59 0.46
CA VAL A 188 -11.04 16.29 1.11
C VAL A 188 -10.39 15.28 0.16
N LYS A 189 -10.86 15.18 -1.09
CA LYS A 189 -10.25 14.29 -2.09
C LYS A 189 -8.77 14.62 -2.30
N SER A 190 -8.45 15.90 -2.47
CA SER A 190 -7.07 16.34 -2.70
C SER A 190 -6.17 16.02 -1.50
N LEU A 191 -6.63 16.28 -0.27
CA LEU A 191 -5.88 15.98 0.95
C LEU A 191 -5.72 14.47 1.18
N GLN A 192 -6.74 13.68 0.85
CA GLN A 192 -6.70 12.22 0.97
C GLN A 192 -5.62 11.61 0.06
N ILE A 193 -5.55 12.06 -1.19
CA ILE A 193 -4.49 11.61 -2.12
C ILE A 193 -3.11 12.04 -1.59
N ALA A 194 -2.99 13.22 -0.97
CA ALA A 194 -1.71 13.71 -0.44
C ALA A 194 -1.22 12.82 0.69
N LEU A 195 -2.13 12.46 1.59
CA LEU A 195 -1.86 11.53 2.68
C LEU A 195 -1.49 10.14 2.18
N GLU A 196 -2.18 9.63 1.15
CA GLU A 196 -1.86 8.33 0.56
C GLU A 196 -0.44 8.28 -0.03
N LEU A 197 0.00 9.36 -0.68
CA LEU A 197 1.36 9.47 -1.19
C LEU A 197 2.40 9.36 -0.05
N GLU A 198 2.19 10.05 1.08
CA GLU A 198 3.11 9.97 2.23
C GLU A 198 3.10 8.59 2.89
N VAL A 199 1.91 8.02 3.12
CA VAL A 199 1.77 6.73 3.80
C VAL A 199 2.36 5.59 2.98
N ASN A 200 2.19 5.62 1.65
CA ASN A 200 2.73 4.58 0.77
C ASN A 200 4.27 4.61 0.72
N LEU A 201 4.89 5.78 0.81
CA LEU A 201 6.34 5.91 0.86
C LEU A 201 6.93 5.36 2.16
N VAL A 202 6.35 5.69 3.32
CA VAL A 202 6.80 5.12 4.61
C VAL A 202 6.62 3.60 4.64
N LYS A 203 5.53 3.09 4.08
CA LYS A 203 5.34 1.63 3.91
C LYS A 203 6.39 1.03 2.98
N HIS A 204 6.70 1.69 1.87
CA HIS A 204 7.72 1.25 0.93
C HIS A 204 9.11 1.23 1.57
N GLU A 205 9.54 2.31 2.24
CA GLU A 205 10.83 2.36 2.93
C GLU A 205 10.95 1.27 4.01
N ASN A 206 9.90 1.06 4.79
CA ASN A 206 9.89 0.01 5.80
C ASN A 206 9.94 -1.39 5.17
N ARG A 207 9.24 -1.64 4.06
CA ARG A 207 9.34 -2.89 3.29
C ARG A 207 10.76 -3.12 2.77
N VAL A 208 11.34 -2.12 2.13
CA VAL A 208 12.70 -2.14 1.57
C VAL A 208 13.74 -2.40 2.67
N ARG A 209 13.60 -1.77 3.84
CA ARG A 209 14.47 -2.02 5.01
C ARG A 209 14.29 -3.43 5.56
N ASN A 210 13.04 -3.90 5.68
CA ASN A 210 12.75 -5.25 6.15
C ASN A 210 13.32 -6.32 5.23
N LEU A 211 13.47 -6.05 3.93
CA LEU A 211 14.03 -6.97 2.95
C LEU A 211 15.55 -6.86 2.76
N ALA A 212 16.24 -5.96 3.47
CA ALA A 212 17.67 -5.74 3.30
C ALA A 212 18.52 -7.01 3.50
N TYR A 213 18.06 -7.94 4.35
CA TYR A 213 18.74 -9.22 4.60
C TYR A 213 18.72 -10.20 3.41
N LEU A 214 17.88 -9.96 2.40
CA LEU A 214 17.78 -10.76 1.18
C LEU A 214 18.52 -10.13 -0.01
N ARG A 215 19.09 -8.93 0.15
CA ARG A 215 19.80 -8.26 -0.93
C ARG A 215 21.12 -8.96 -1.22
N ILE A 216 21.34 -9.27 -2.49
CA ILE A 216 22.55 -9.86 -3.01
C ILE A 216 23.22 -8.81 -3.90
N PRO A 217 24.47 -8.42 -3.62
CA PRO A 217 25.15 -7.43 -4.43
C PRO A 217 25.27 -7.86 -5.90
N LEU A 218 25.06 -6.93 -6.84
CA LEU A 218 25.13 -7.24 -8.28
C LEU A 218 26.49 -7.83 -8.67
N ARG A 219 27.56 -7.35 -8.04
CA ARG A 219 28.93 -7.86 -8.24
C ARG A 219 29.03 -9.37 -7.99
N GLU A 220 28.33 -9.89 -6.98
CA GLU A 220 28.40 -11.31 -6.60
C GLU A 220 27.68 -12.18 -7.63
N ILE A 221 26.50 -11.74 -8.06
CA ILE A 221 25.74 -12.37 -9.15
C ILE A 221 26.53 -12.35 -10.45
N THR A 222 27.13 -11.20 -10.78
CA THR A 222 27.90 -11.00 -12.01
C THR A 222 29.14 -11.90 -12.01
N MET A 223 29.87 -11.99 -10.90
CA MET A 223 31.03 -12.89 -10.79
C MET A 223 30.62 -14.36 -10.90
N ALA A 224 29.54 -14.76 -10.22
CA ALA A 224 29.06 -16.15 -10.23
C ALA A 224 28.55 -16.60 -11.60
N THR A 225 28.03 -15.68 -12.41
CA THR A 225 27.53 -15.95 -13.76
C THR A 225 28.54 -15.63 -14.87
N ASN A 226 29.79 -15.27 -14.50
CA ASN A 226 30.80 -14.76 -15.42
C ASN A 226 30.24 -13.67 -16.36
N HIS A 227 29.72 -12.59 -15.78
CA HIS A 227 29.07 -11.49 -16.50
C HIS A 227 27.86 -11.94 -17.33
N PHE A 228 27.03 -12.85 -16.78
CA PHE A 228 25.86 -13.40 -17.46
C PHE A 228 26.21 -14.09 -18.80
N ALA A 229 27.31 -14.84 -18.82
CA ALA A 229 27.73 -15.59 -20.02
C ALA A 229 26.72 -16.69 -20.39
N ASP A 230 26.57 -16.94 -21.69
CA ASP A 230 25.63 -17.93 -22.24
C ASP A 230 25.86 -19.35 -21.73
N THR A 231 27.06 -19.67 -21.24
CA THR A 231 27.38 -20.97 -20.63
C THR A 231 26.60 -21.26 -19.35
N TYR A 232 26.11 -20.21 -18.67
CA TYR A 232 25.29 -20.33 -17.46
C TYR A 232 23.79 -20.19 -17.77
N LEU A 233 23.43 -19.84 -19.01
CA LEU A 233 22.06 -19.58 -19.42
C LEU A 233 21.29 -20.89 -19.56
N ILE A 234 20.28 -21.08 -18.70
CA ILE A 234 19.31 -22.17 -18.83
C ILE A 234 18.27 -21.80 -19.90
N ARG A 235 17.87 -20.53 -19.91
CA ARG A 235 16.76 -20.03 -20.72
C ARG A 235 16.95 -18.56 -21.02
N SER A 236 16.68 -18.20 -22.28
CA SER A 236 16.38 -16.83 -22.68
C SER A 236 14.92 -16.71 -23.11
N HIS A 237 14.17 -15.80 -22.49
CA HIS A 237 12.91 -15.30 -23.04
C HIS A 237 13.20 -13.95 -23.68
N ILE A 238 13.21 -13.93 -25.02
CA ILE A 238 13.67 -12.83 -25.90
C ILE A 238 13.20 -11.43 -25.46
N ILE A 239 12.05 -11.32 -24.80
CA ILE A 239 11.40 -10.04 -24.49
C ILE A 239 11.48 -9.63 -23.00
N ASN A 240 11.65 -10.56 -22.05
CA ASN A 240 11.26 -10.27 -20.66
C ASN A 240 12.27 -10.67 -19.59
N ASP A 241 12.90 -11.84 -19.71
CA ASP A 241 13.81 -12.37 -18.68
C ASP A 241 14.82 -13.37 -19.25
N HIS A 242 15.93 -13.52 -18.53
CA HIS A 242 16.88 -14.61 -18.70
C HIS A 242 17.03 -15.37 -17.38
N VAL A 243 17.17 -16.68 -17.46
CA VAL A 243 17.35 -17.56 -16.31
C VAL A 243 18.69 -18.26 -16.41
N TYR A 244 19.50 -18.13 -15.37
CA TYR A 244 20.85 -18.68 -15.27
C TYR A 244 20.95 -19.68 -14.12
N GLU A 245 21.75 -20.73 -14.28
CA GLU A 245 22.21 -21.59 -13.20
C GLU A 245 23.60 -21.11 -12.80
N ALA A 246 23.86 -20.88 -11.51
CA ALA A 246 25.20 -20.51 -11.04
C ALA A 246 25.44 -20.98 -9.61
N GLU A 247 26.66 -20.81 -9.11
CA GLU A 247 27.05 -21.08 -7.73
C GLU A 247 27.32 -19.77 -6.98
N LEU A 248 26.56 -19.52 -5.92
CA LEU A 248 26.72 -18.35 -5.06
C LEU A 248 27.19 -18.75 -3.65
N ASN A 249 27.93 -17.84 -3.01
CA ASN A 249 28.35 -17.99 -1.62
C ASN A 249 27.14 -17.79 -0.66
N HIS A 250 27.21 -18.37 0.54
CA HIS A 250 26.09 -18.69 1.44
C HIS A 250 25.06 -17.59 1.77
N PHE A 251 23.82 -18.00 2.07
CA PHE A 251 22.63 -17.17 2.39
C PHE A 251 22.05 -17.35 3.82
N ASP A 252 22.76 -18.02 4.75
CA ASP A 252 22.19 -18.32 6.08
C ASP A 252 22.70 -17.37 7.16
N ARG A 253 21.78 -16.92 8.02
CA ARG A 253 22.05 -16.00 9.14
C ARG A 253 22.86 -16.62 10.28
N GLU A 254 22.84 -17.95 10.47
CA GLU A 254 23.49 -18.58 11.64
C GLU A 254 25.01 -18.65 11.53
N SER A 255 25.55 -18.66 10.31
CA SER A 255 27.00 -18.71 10.06
C SER A 255 27.69 -17.35 10.09
N VAL A 256 26.96 -16.23 10.01
CA VAL A 256 27.58 -14.88 10.07
C VAL A 256 27.84 -14.44 11.52
N LEU A 257 27.02 -14.89 12.48
CA LEU A 257 27.19 -14.55 13.90
C LEU A 257 28.29 -15.38 14.61
N THR A 258 28.81 -16.42 13.97
CA THR A 258 29.84 -17.31 14.54
C THR A 258 31.26 -17.02 14.05
N ILE A 259 31.44 -16.05 13.14
CA ILE A 259 32.74 -15.76 12.51
C ILE A 259 33.17 -14.31 12.80
N GLU A 260 33.02 -13.87 14.05
CA GLU A 260 33.93 -12.84 14.59
C GLU A 260 35.17 -13.56 15.14
N GLY A 261 36.03 -13.97 14.23
CA GLY A 261 37.30 -14.64 14.54
C GLY A 261 37.43 -15.98 13.85
N GLU A 262 38.53 -16.12 13.11
CA GLU A 262 39.09 -17.36 12.56
C GLU A 262 38.56 -17.84 11.20
N ASN A 263 39.48 -17.75 10.22
CA ASN A 263 39.55 -18.46 8.94
C ASN A 263 38.37 -18.32 7.96
N LYS A 264 38.54 -17.39 6.99
CA LYS A 264 37.86 -17.38 5.68
C LYS A 264 38.29 -18.57 4.81
N GLY A 265 38.19 -19.80 5.31
CA GLY A 265 38.22 -21.00 4.48
C GLY A 265 37.03 -20.97 3.52
N GLU A 266 37.24 -21.40 2.29
CA GLU A 266 36.22 -21.42 1.22
C GLU A 266 34.88 -21.95 1.75
N LEU A 267 33.95 -21.03 1.97
CA LEU A 267 32.59 -21.36 2.37
C LEU A 267 31.94 -22.20 1.27
N PRO A 268 31.10 -23.20 1.61
CA PRO A 268 30.49 -24.05 0.61
C PRO A 268 29.59 -23.23 -0.30
N LYS A 269 29.89 -23.26 -1.60
CA LYS A 269 29.07 -22.65 -2.64
C LYS A 269 27.74 -23.41 -2.75
N LYS A 270 26.64 -22.67 -2.93
CA LYS A 270 25.32 -23.23 -3.18
C LYS A 270 24.92 -22.97 -4.62
N LYS A 271 24.47 -24.01 -5.31
CA LYS A 271 23.83 -23.87 -6.62
C LYS A 271 22.51 -23.11 -6.49
N VAL A 272 22.28 -22.18 -7.40
CA VAL A 272 21.13 -21.28 -7.43
C VAL A 272 20.58 -21.11 -8.83
N ILE A 273 19.31 -20.68 -8.89
CA ILE A 273 18.67 -20.23 -10.13
C ILE A 273 18.53 -18.71 -10.04
N ILE A 274 19.06 -18.01 -11.04
CA ILE A 274 19.11 -16.56 -11.12
C ILE A 274 18.21 -16.11 -12.26
N LYS A 275 17.10 -15.45 -11.94
CA LYS A 275 16.18 -14.86 -12.91
C LYS A 275 16.45 -13.37 -13.02
N ARG A 276 17.01 -12.93 -14.15
CA ARG A 276 17.26 -11.52 -14.48
C ARG A 276 16.15 -10.98 -15.36
N ILE A 277 15.51 -9.89 -14.96
CA ILE A 277 14.30 -9.34 -15.59
C ILE A 277 14.68 -8.03 -16.28
N TYR A 278 14.34 -7.88 -17.55
CA TYR A 278 14.72 -6.71 -18.37
C TYR A 278 13.56 -5.75 -18.63
N ASN A 279 12.34 -6.28 -18.79
CA ASN A 279 11.16 -5.49 -19.17
C ASN A 279 10.05 -5.64 -18.12
N TYR A 280 10.35 -5.22 -16.89
CA TYR A 280 9.36 -5.28 -15.82
C TYR A 280 8.30 -4.18 -16.04
N LYS A 281 7.13 -4.59 -16.57
CA LYS A 281 6.00 -3.69 -16.88
C LYS A 281 5.37 -3.03 -15.64
N LYS A 282 5.71 -3.49 -14.44
CA LYS A 282 5.14 -3.04 -13.16
C LYS A 282 6.08 -2.10 -12.42
N SER A 283 5.57 -1.45 -11.38
CA SER A 283 6.32 -0.51 -10.56
C SER A 283 7.38 -1.22 -9.69
N LYS A 284 8.43 -0.52 -9.23
CA LYS A 284 9.41 -1.11 -8.28
C LYS A 284 8.72 -1.54 -6.98
N GLU A 285 7.69 -0.82 -6.58
CA GLU A 285 6.84 -1.12 -5.43
C GLU A 285 6.17 -2.49 -5.57
N ASP A 286 5.68 -2.83 -6.77
CA ASP A 286 5.11 -4.15 -7.05
C ASP A 286 6.17 -5.24 -6.94
N PHE A 287 7.38 -4.98 -7.43
CA PHE A 287 8.51 -5.92 -7.28
C PHE A 287 8.79 -6.23 -5.80
N PHE A 288 8.92 -5.21 -4.95
CA PHE A 288 9.17 -5.44 -3.52
C PHE A 288 8.00 -6.10 -2.81
N ALA A 289 6.76 -5.79 -3.16
CA ALA A 289 5.59 -6.45 -2.60
C ALA A 289 5.58 -7.96 -2.94
N GLU A 290 5.97 -8.33 -4.16
CA GLU A 290 6.08 -9.73 -4.58
C GLU A 290 7.25 -10.45 -3.88
N ILE A 291 8.40 -9.79 -3.72
CA ILE A 291 9.54 -10.31 -2.93
C ILE A 291 9.16 -10.52 -1.46
N GLU A 292 8.48 -9.56 -0.83
CA GLU A 292 7.99 -9.67 0.55
C GLU A 292 7.02 -10.85 0.70
N MET A 293 6.08 -10.98 -0.23
CA MET A 293 5.13 -12.08 -0.25
C MET A 293 5.87 -13.42 -0.30
N ILE A 294 6.78 -13.60 -1.25
CA ILE A 294 7.40 -14.90 -1.56
C ILE A 294 8.47 -15.28 -0.55
N SER A 295 9.24 -14.32 -0.05
CA SER A 295 10.19 -14.55 1.06
C SER A 295 9.50 -15.07 2.33
N SER A 296 8.20 -14.80 2.51
CA SER A 296 7.44 -15.23 3.67
C SER A 296 6.97 -16.69 3.63
N TYR A 297 7.06 -17.35 2.46
CA TYR A 297 6.67 -18.75 2.29
C TYR A 297 7.89 -19.66 2.35
N LYS A 298 7.89 -20.59 3.31
CA LYS A 298 8.94 -21.59 3.49
C LYS A 298 8.32 -22.95 3.73
N HIS A 299 8.49 -23.84 2.76
CA HIS A 299 7.92 -25.19 2.81
C HIS A 299 8.74 -26.14 1.94
N PRO A 300 8.94 -27.42 2.34
CA PRO A 300 9.75 -28.37 1.57
C PRO A 300 9.32 -28.53 0.10
N ASN A 301 8.00 -28.46 -0.16
CA ASN A 301 7.40 -28.62 -1.48
C ASN A 301 7.16 -27.31 -2.25
N LEU A 302 7.77 -26.21 -1.84
CA LEU A 302 7.79 -24.94 -2.57
C LEU A 302 9.26 -24.54 -2.81
N VAL A 303 9.57 -23.95 -3.96
CA VAL A 303 10.90 -23.38 -4.17
C VAL A 303 11.06 -22.11 -3.33
N SER A 304 12.13 -22.08 -2.56
CA SER A 304 12.44 -20.97 -1.66
C SER A 304 13.20 -19.86 -2.38
N LEU A 305 12.77 -18.61 -2.16
CA LEU A 305 13.55 -17.42 -2.51
C LEU A 305 14.76 -17.32 -1.58
N LEU A 306 15.95 -17.17 -2.17
CA LEU A 306 17.20 -16.96 -1.44
C LEU A 306 17.58 -15.49 -1.34
N GLY A 307 17.28 -14.70 -2.38
CA GLY A 307 17.52 -13.27 -2.36
C GLY A 307 17.17 -12.55 -3.65
N PHE A 308 17.49 -11.27 -3.73
CA PHE A 308 17.23 -10.43 -4.91
C PHE A 308 18.30 -9.34 -5.07
N CYS A 309 18.36 -8.74 -6.25
CA CYS A 309 19.18 -7.56 -6.54
C CYS A 309 18.34 -6.50 -7.27
N ASP A 310 18.42 -5.26 -6.80
CA ASP A 310 17.75 -4.06 -7.31
C ASP A 310 18.72 -2.92 -7.66
N GLU A 311 20.01 -3.24 -7.88
CA GLU A 311 21.06 -2.25 -8.16
C GLU A 311 20.95 -1.67 -9.59
N GLY A 312 20.79 -0.35 -9.68
CA GLY A 312 20.70 0.35 -10.96
C GLY A 312 19.44 -0.06 -11.76
N PRO A 313 19.57 -0.46 -13.04
CA PRO A 313 18.46 -0.96 -13.84
C PRO A 313 18.18 -2.46 -13.60
N GLU A 314 19.00 -3.15 -12.83
CA GLU A 314 18.91 -4.60 -12.67
C GLU A 314 17.80 -4.97 -11.69
N MET A 315 16.91 -5.87 -12.13
CA MET A 315 15.97 -6.57 -11.28
C MET A 315 16.25 -8.06 -11.39
N ILE A 316 16.81 -8.64 -10.34
CA ILE A 316 17.24 -10.04 -10.33
C ILE A 316 16.67 -10.73 -9.11
N VAL A 317 16.16 -11.94 -9.30
CA VAL A 317 15.60 -12.78 -8.24
C VAL A 317 16.38 -14.09 -8.21
N VAL A 318 16.79 -14.52 -7.01
CA VAL A 318 17.64 -15.70 -6.81
C VAL A 318 16.88 -16.74 -5.98
N PHE A 319 16.69 -17.92 -6.55
CA PHE A 319 16.00 -19.05 -5.94
C PHE A 319 16.96 -20.19 -5.63
N GLU A 320 16.55 -21.09 -4.73
CA GLU A 320 17.23 -22.36 -4.57
C GLU A 320 17.19 -23.17 -5.88
N CYS A 321 18.28 -23.89 -6.18
CA CYS A 321 18.31 -24.80 -7.32
C CYS A 321 17.53 -26.07 -7.02
N ALA A 322 16.60 -26.41 -7.91
CA ALA A 322 16.01 -27.75 -7.99
C ALA A 322 16.78 -28.52 -9.08
N PHE A 323 17.57 -29.49 -8.64
CA PHE A 323 18.64 -30.13 -9.43
C PHE A 323 18.18 -31.01 -10.59
N LYS A 324 16.87 -31.23 -10.78
CA LYS A 324 16.31 -32.08 -11.83
C LYS A 324 15.31 -31.30 -12.70
N GLU A 325 14.88 -31.97 -13.75
CA GLU A 325 13.91 -31.45 -14.72
C GLU A 325 12.48 -31.36 -14.17
N THR A 326 11.61 -30.69 -14.93
CA THR A 326 10.18 -30.54 -14.62
C THR A 326 9.40 -31.86 -14.70
N LEU A 327 8.27 -31.96 -14.00
CA LEU A 327 7.32 -33.06 -14.20
C LEU A 327 6.89 -33.15 -15.67
N HIS A 328 6.69 -32.01 -16.34
CA HIS A 328 6.40 -31.96 -17.77
C HIS A 328 7.46 -32.66 -18.61
N TYR A 329 8.75 -32.41 -18.37
CA TYR A 329 9.85 -33.07 -19.07
C TYR A 329 9.82 -34.60 -18.89
N TYR A 330 9.53 -35.07 -17.67
CA TYR A 330 9.49 -36.50 -17.40
C TYR A 330 8.27 -37.19 -18.01
N LEU A 331 7.15 -36.49 -18.16
CA LEU A 331 5.94 -37.02 -18.79
C LEU A 331 6.03 -37.03 -20.32
N LYS A 332 6.79 -36.10 -20.92
CA LYS A 332 6.82 -35.89 -22.39
C LYS A 332 7.34 -37.07 -23.21
N SER A 333 8.24 -37.90 -22.68
CA SER A 333 8.85 -39.00 -23.45
C SER A 333 8.80 -40.33 -22.72
N THR A 334 8.58 -41.42 -23.46
CA THR A 334 8.51 -42.77 -22.90
C THR A 334 9.79 -43.19 -22.18
N SER A 335 10.96 -42.78 -22.69
CA SER A 335 12.25 -43.03 -22.02
C SER A 335 12.32 -42.33 -20.67
N ASN A 336 11.85 -41.09 -20.57
CA ASN A 336 11.89 -40.33 -19.32
C ASN A 336 10.87 -40.85 -18.31
N ARG A 337 9.68 -41.27 -18.78
CA ARG A 337 8.59 -41.82 -17.96
C ARG A 337 8.97 -43.07 -17.18
N THR A 338 9.98 -43.83 -17.63
CA THR A 338 10.51 -44.98 -16.87
C THR A 338 11.03 -44.59 -15.49
N ASN A 339 11.41 -43.33 -15.28
CA ASN A 339 11.83 -42.82 -13.97
C ASN A 339 10.67 -42.56 -12.99
N LEU A 340 9.42 -42.55 -13.50
CA LEU A 340 8.20 -42.31 -12.74
C LEU A 340 7.51 -43.63 -12.39
N THR A 341 8.07 -44.37 -11.45
CA THR A 341 7.41 -45.57 -10.87
C THR A 341 6.11 -45.20 -10.17
N TRP A 342 5.23 -46.17 -9.94
CA TRP A 342 3.96 -45.92 -9.23
C TRP A 342 4.16 -45.28 -7.85
N GLU A 343 5.11 -45.78 -7.06
CA GLU A 343 5.46 -45.20 -5.76
C GLU A 343 5.87 -43.72 -5.90
N ARG A 344 6.72 -43.42 -6.88
CA ARG A 344 7.20 -42.05 -7.11
C ARG A 344 6.06 -41.14 -7.55
N ARG A 345 5.15 -41.61 -8.40
CA ARG A 345 3.96 -40.87 -8.80
C ARG A 345 3.10 -40.48 -7.60
N ILE A 346 2.81 -41.43 -6.70
CA ILE A 346 2.05 -41.14 -5.47
C ILE A 346 2.78 -40.11 -4.60
N ARG A 347 4.11 -40.24 -4.43
CA ARG A 347 4.91 -39.26 -3.67
C ARG A 347 4.84 -37.86 -4.27
N ILE A 348 4.94 -37.74 -5.60
CA ILE A 348 4.82 -36.46 -6.30
C ILE A 348 3.43 -35.84 -6.05
N CYS A 349 2.35 -36.63 -6.18
CA CYS A 349 1.00 -36.16 -5.88
C CYS A 349 0.88 -35.64 -4.43
N LEU A 350 1.47 -36.37 -3.48
CA LEU A 350 1.45 -36.00 -2.06
C LEU A 350 2.23 -34.70 -1.79
N ASP A 351 3.41 -34.57 -2.40
CA ASP A 351 4.26 -33.38 -2.29
C ASP A 351 3.56 -32.13 -2.82
N ILE A 352 2.96 -32.21 -4.01
CA ILE A 352 2.19 -31.09 -4.60
C ILE A 352 1.02 -30.72 -3.68
N ALA A 353 0.27 -31.72 -3.18
CA ALA A 353 -0.86 -31.49 -2.27
C ALA A 353 -0.42 -30.84 -0.95
N HIS A 354 0.72 -31.23 -0.38
CA HIS A 354 1.29 -30.58 0.81
C HIS A 354 1.68 -29.12 0.54
N GLY A 355 2.30 -28.84 -0.60
CA GLY A 355 2.62 -27.47 -1.03
C GLY A 355 1.37 -26.60 -1.12
N LEU A 356 0.33 -27.08 -1.81
CA LEU A 356 -0.95 -26.36 -1.95
C LEU A 356 -1.66 -26.17 -0.61
N LYS A 357 -1.71 -27.21 0.24
CA LYS A 357 -2.27 -27.12 1.59
C LYS A 357 -1.60 -26.02 2.41
N TYR A 358 -0.29 -25.83 2.26
CA TYR A 358 0.44 -24.77 2.95
C TYR A 358 0.04 -23.38 2.44
N LEU A 359 -0.08 -23.19 1.12
CA LEU A 359 -0.49 -21.91 0.51
C LEU A 359 -1.94 -21.53 0.82
N HIS A 360 -2.83 -22.52 0.79
CA HIS A 360 -4.27 -22.32 1.00
C HIS A 360 -4.66 -22.14 2.47
N LYS A 361 -3.71 -22.34 3.39
CA LYS A 361 -3.96 -22.16 4.82
C LYS A 361 -4.14 -20.67 5.12
N MET A 362 -5.33 -20.28 5.58
CA MET A 362 -5.52 -18.96 6.20
C MET A 362 -4.66 -18.87 7.47
N ILE A 363 -3.66 -18.00 7.45
CA ILE A 363 -2.88 -17.62 8.63
C ILE A 363 -3.51 -16.32 9.16
N ARG A 364 -3.68 -16.20 10.49
CA ARG A 364 -4.23 -14.98 11.11
C ARG A 364 -3.47 -13.74 10.60
N GLY A 365 -4.18 -12.84 9.90
CA GLY A 365 -3.62 -11.62 9.33
C GLY A 365 -3.09 -11.71 7.88
N LYS A 366 -3.13 -12.89 7.23
CA LYS A 366 -2.79 -13.06 5.81
C LYS A 366 -3.91 -13.80 5.07
N SER A 367 -4.37 -13.25 3.94
CA SER A 367 -5.29 -13.95 3.05
C SER A 367 -4.65 -15.21 2.50
N SER A 368 -5.45 -16.27 2.30
CA SER A 368 -5.04 -17.47 1.57
C SER A 368 -4.41 -17.08 0.22
N VAL A 369 -3.27 -17.67 -0.13
CA VAL A 369 -2.64 -17.43 -1.43
C VAL A 369 -3.09 -18.49 -2.40
N ILE A 370 -3.68 -18.02 -3.49
CA ILE A 370 -4.03 -18.84 -4.65
C ILE A 370 -2.83 -18.79 -5.60
N HIS A 371 -2.32 -19.95 -5.99
CA HIS A 371 -1.15 -20.06 -6.85
C HIS A 371 -1.46 -19.64 -8.29
N GLN A 372 -2.61 -20.04 -8.84
CA GLN A 372 -3.16 -19.64 -10.14
C GLN A 372 -2.39 -20.15 -11.37
N ARG A 373 -1.36 -20.99 -11.19
CA ARG A 373 -0.49 -21.53 -12.25
C ARG A 373 0.03 -22.92 -11.92
N ILE A 374 -0.84 -23.76 -11.37
CA ILE A 374 -0.51 -25.14 -11.08
C ILE A 374 -0.54 -25.93 -12.39
N GLN A 375 0.63 -26.30 -12.90
CA GLN A 375 0.80 -27.11 -14.12
C GLN A 375 2.05 -27.97 -13.98
N SER A 376 2.16 -29.07 -14.74
CA SER A 376 3.33 -29.97 -14.70
C SER A 376 4.66 -29.28 -15.05
N ALA A 377 4.62 -28.18 -15.82
CA ALA A 377 5.80 -27.36 -16.11
C ALA A 377 6.33 -26.58 -14.88
N ASN A 378 5.46 -26.36 -13.89
CA ASN A 378 5.76 -25.59 -12.67
C ASN A 378 6.01 -26.50 -11.46
N VAL A 379 6.25 -27.79 -11.69
CA VAL A 379 6.65 -28.75 -10.66
C VAL A 379 8.05 -29.26 -11.01
N LEU A 380 9.03 -28.92 -10.18
CA LEU A 380 10.42 -29.37 -10.29
C LEU A 380 10.71 -30.45 -9.26
N PHE A 381 11.84 -31.14 -9.43
CA PHE A 381 12.35 -32.08 -8.44
C PHE A 381 13.72 -31.69 -7.93
N ASP A 382 13.96 -31.89 -6.64
CA ASP A 382 15.30 -31.84 -6.09
C ASP A 382 16.05 -33.16 -6.28
N GLU A 383 17.29 -33.25 -5.75
CA GLU A 383 18.11 -34.47 -5.85
C GLU A 383 17.44 -35.72 -5.26
N LYS A 384 16.61 -35.53 -4.23
CA LYS A 384 15.90 -36.59 -3.50
C LYS A 384 14.56 -36.95 -4.15
N TRP A 385 14.23 -36.34 -5.29
CA TRP A 385 12.93 -36.49 -5.97
C TRP A 385 11.75 -35.97 -5.15
N THR A 386 11.98 -34.98 -4.28
CA THR A 386 10.90 -34.22 -3.65
C THR A 386 10.36 -33.22 -4.65
N ALA A 387 9.05 -33.22 -4.85
CA ALA A 387 8.40 -32.28 -5.76
C ALA A 387 8.32 -30.89 -5.12
N LYS A 388 8.72 -29.87 -5.88
CA LYS A 388 8.72 -28.46 -5.48
C LYS A 388 7.96 -27.63 -6.51
N ILE A 389 6.95 -26.90 -6.03
CA ILE A 389 6.15 -26.00 -6.85
C ILE A 389 6.93 -24.68 -7.06
N VAL A 390 6.92 -24.17 -8.29
CA VAL A 390 7.54 -22.90 -8.69
C VAL A 390 6.54 -21.94 -9.35
N ASN A 391 6.98 -20.72 -9.63
CA ASN A 391 6.17 -19.69 -10.31
C ASN A 391 4.94 -19.22 -9.50
N PHE A 392 5.10 -19.07 -8.17
CA PHE A 392 4.13 -18.30 -7.37
C PHE A 392 4.12 -16.87 -7.88
N LYS A 393 2.99 -16.44 -8.43
CA LYS A 393 2.64 -15.06 -8.83
C LYS A 393 3.82 -14.06 -8.77
N LEU A 394 4.76 -14.24 -9.70
CA LEU A 394 5.90 -13.37 -9.97
C LEU A 394 6.03 -13.42 -11.48
N PHE A 395 5.73 -12.29 -12.11
CA PHE A 395 5.76 -12.08 -13.56
C PHE A 395 4.64 -12.81 -14.32
N GLU A 396 4.13 -12.20 -15.38
CA GLU A 396 3.27 -12.89 -16.36
C GLU A 396 3.98 -14.08 -17.04
N PHE A 397 5.22 -14.43 -16.67
CA PHE A 397 6.15 -15.27 -17.43
C PHE A 397 6.75 -16.41 -16.60
N ASP A 398 6.71 -17.62 -17.15
CA ASP A 398 7.13 -18.86 -16.49
C ASP A 398 8.66 -19.00 -16.39
N LEU A 399 9.18 -19.41 -15.23
CA LEU A 399 10.59 -19.79 -15.02
C LEU A 399 11.09 -20.85 -16.04
N PHE A 400 10.18 -21.69 -16.53
CA PHE A 400 10.44 -22.77 -17.48
C PHE A 400 9.30 -22.79 -18.52
N GLN A 401 9.32 -21.97 -19.58
CA GLN A 401 8.41 -22.19 -20.74
C GLN A 401 8.50 -23.65 -21.19
N THR A 402 7.38 -24.34 -21.08
CA THR A 402 7.09 -25.48 -21.95
C THR A 402 5.74 -25.34 -22.63
N SER A 403 5.06 -24.19 -22.47
CA SER A 403 3.65 -24.08 -22.80
C SER A 403 3.35 -22.81 -23.60
N SER A 404 2.68 -23.00 -24.74
CA SER A 404 2.04 -21.94 -25.51
C SER A 404 0.93 -21.29 -24.68
N LEU A 405 0.48 -20.08 -25.03
CA LEU A 405 -0.70 -19.45 -24.38
C LEU A 405 -1.92 -20.38 -24.32
N TRP A 406 -2.02 -21.33 -25.25
CA TRP A 406 -3.06 -22.35 -25.32
C TRP A 406 -2.99 -23.37 -24.18
N ASP A 407 -1.77 -23.76 -23.77
CA ASP A 407 -1.56 -24.78 -22.75
C ASP A 407 -1.93 -24.26 -21.36
N SER A 408 -1.72 -22.97 -21.09
CA SER A 408 -2.15 -22.33 -19.82
C SER A 408 -3.66 -22.18 -19.71
N ALA A 409 -4.39 -22.01 -20.83
CA ALA A 409 -5.83 -21.83 -20.83
C ALA A 409 -6.60 -23.10 -20.41
N MET A 410 -5.98 -24.28 -20.57
CA MET A 410 -6.59 -25.57 -20.18
C MET A 410 -6.67 -25.79 -18.67
N TYR A 411 -5.81 -25.11 -17.91
CA TYR A 411 -5.77 -25.18 -16.44
C TYR A 411 -6.71 -24.17 -15.76
N THR A 412 -7.39 -23.30 -16.51
CA THR A 412 -8.27 -22.26 -15.97
C THR A 412 -9.76 -22.54 -16.24
N PRO A 413 -10.61 -22.71 -15.21
CA PRO A 413 -12.03 -23.05 -15.41
C PRO A 413 -12.90 -21.96 -16.06
N SER A 414 -12.54 -20.67 -16.00
CA SER A 414 -13.29 -19.58 -16.66
C SER A 414 -12.50 -18.25 -16.72
N GLU A 415 -12.61 -17.50 -17.82
CA GLU A 415 -11.98 -16.16 -18.00
C GLU A 415 -12.69 -15.02 -17.24
N LEU A 416 -13.85 -15.25 -16.63
CA LEU A 416 -14.59 -14.21 -15.92
C LEU A 416 -15.03 -14.67 -14.52
N SER A 417 -14.77 -13.80 -13.54
CA SER A 417 -15.08 -13.90 -12.11
C SER A 417 -13.99 -14.52 -11.24
N ALA A 418 -13.95 -14.08 -9.98
CA ALA A 418 -12.81 -14.12 -9.06
C ALA A 418 -12.03 -15.44 -9.10
N ARG A 419 -10.69 -15.37 -9.21
CA ARG A 419 -9.80 -16.54 -9.07
C ARG A 419 -9.94 -17.09 -7.66
N LEU A 420 -10.26 -18.38 -7.52
CA LEU A 420 -10.53 -19.03 -6.24
C LEU A 420 -9.53 -20.15 -5.93
N ILE A 421 -9.54 -20.63 -4.68
CA ILE A 421 -8.76 -21.80 -4.24
C ILE A 421 -9.12 -23.03 -5.10
N GLU A 422 -10.37 -23.11 -5.52
CA GLU A 422 -10.96 -24.12 -6.37
C GLU A 422 -10.26 -24.24 -7.74
N ASP A 423 -9.67 -23.16 -8.26
CA ASP A 423 -8.92 -23.19 -9.52
C ASP A 423 -7.61 -23.98 -9.38
N ASP A 424 -6.91 -23.83 -8.25
CA ASP A 424 -5.71 -24.61 -7.93
C ASP A 424 -6.07 -26.08 -7.71
N ILE A 425 -7.24 -26.37 -7.11
CA ILE A 425 -7.74 -27.73 -6.92
C ILE A 425 -8.07 -28.39 -8.27
N TYR A 426 -8.72 -27.66 -9.17
CA TYR A 426 -9.00 -28.13 -10.52
C TYR A 426 -7.69 -28.43 -11.27
N SER A 427 -6.74 -27.50 -11.23
CA SER A 427 -5.42 -27.65 -11.84
C SER A 427 -4.62 -28.82 -11.26
N LEU A 428 -4.68 -29.04 -9.95
CA LEU A 428 -4.13 -30.22 -9.30
C LEU A 428 -4.76 -31.50 -9.89
N GLY A 429 -6.08 -31.53 -10.05
CA GLY A 429 -6.79 -32.65 -10.66
C GLY A 429 -6.27 -33.00 -12.06
N LEU A 430 -5.95 -32.01 -12.89
CA LEU A 430 -5.33 -32.22 -14.20
C LEU A 430 -3.94 -32.84 -14.08
N ILE A 431 -3.07 -32.32 -13.21
CA ILE A 431 -1.75 -32.90 -12.98
C ILE A 431 -1.85 -34.34 -12.49
N LEU A 432 -2.78 -34.64 -11.56
CA LEU A 432 -3.01 -36.00 -11.09
C LEU A 432 -3.41 -36.94 -12.24
N PHE A 433 -4.20 -36.44 -13.19
CA PHE A 433 -4.58 -37.17 -14.39
C PHE A 433 -3.40 -37.37 -15.36
N GLU A 434 -2.57 -36.34 -15.59
CA GLU A 434 -1.34 -36.45 -16.37
C GLU A 434 -0.40 -37.50 -15.76
N ILE A 435 -0.27 -37.51 -14.43
CA ILE A 435 0.51 -38.50 -13.69
C ILE A 435 -0.09 -39.90 -13.80
N LEU A 436 -1.41 -40.07 -13.76
CA LEU A 436 -2.03 -41.39 -13.91
C LEU A 436 -1.81 -41.98 -15.31
N THR A 437 -1.96 -41.13 -16.32
CA THR A 437 -1.97 -41.53 -17.73
C THR A 437 -0.58 -41.54 -18.36
N GLY A 438 0.38 -40.85 -17.75
CA GLY A 438 1.70 -40.67 -18.33
C GLY A 438 1.67 -39.86 -19.62
N ARG A 439 0.70 -38.96 -19.78
CA ARG A 439 0.49 -38.13 -20.98
C ARG A 439 0.18 -36.71 -20.54
N LEU A 440 0.65 -35.74 -21.33
CA LEU A 440 0.37 -34.34 -21.07
C LEU A 440 -1.06 -33.97 -21.48
N ALA A 441 -1.67 -33.02 -20.78
CA ALA A 441 -3.05 -32.60 -21.02
C ALA A 441 -3.33 -32.17 -22.48
N PRO A 442 -2.44 -31.45 -23.18
CA PRO A 442 -2.65 -31.09 -24.59
C PRO A 442 -2.63 -32.30 -25.55
N GLU A 443 -1.89 -33.36 -25.24
CA GLU A 443 -1.81 -34.56 -26.09
C GLU A 443 -3.14 -35.31 -26.15
N TRP A 444 -3.92 -35.26 -25.07
CA TRP A 444 -5.23 -35.92 -25.02
C TRP A 444 -6.27 -35.31 -25.94
N LEU A 445 -6.24 -33.98 -26.13
CA LEU A 445 -7.13 -33.30 -27.07
C LEU A 445 -6.82 -33.69 -28.52
N LEU A 446 -5.53 -33.93 -28.83
CA LEU A 446 -5.09 -34.39 -30.15
C LEU A 446 -5.48 -35.84 -30.43
N ILE A 447 -5.45 -36.72 -29.43
CA ILE A 447 -5.69 -38.16 -29.60
C ILE A 447 -7.18 -38.50 -29.69
N THR A 448 -8.04 -37.77 -28.99
CA THR A 448 -9.44 -38.16 -28.85
C THR A 448 -10.36 -37.57 -29.91
N GLU A 449 -9.88 -36.62 -30.73
CA GLU A 449 -10.67 -35.80 -31.66
C GLU A 449 -11.94 -35.21 -30.99
N SER A 450 -11.96 -35.15 -29.66
CA SER A 450 -13.13 -34.86 -28.85
C SER A 450 -13.22 -33.37 -28.59
N THR A 451 -14.38 -32.80 -28.91
CA THR A 451 -14.73 -31.42 -28.58
C THR A 451 -15.06 -31.23 -27.09
N GLU A 452 -15.17 -32.32 -26.30
CA GLU A 452 -15.67 -32.30 -24.92
C GLU A 452 -14.56 -32.13 -23.87
N GLY A 453 -13.29 -32.19 -24.28
CA GLY A 453 -12.13 -31.90 -23.44
C GLY A 453 -11.72 -33.02 -22.47
N LEU A 454 -10.50 -32.87 -21.93
CA LEU A 454 -9.82 -33.87 -21.09
C LEU A 454 -10.63 -34.33 -19.86
N VAL A 455 -11.33 -33.39 -19.23
CA VAL A 455 -12.11 -33.65 -18.02
C VAL A 455 -13.29 -34.57 -18.29
N HIS A 456 -13.93 -34.45 -19.46
CA HIS A 456 -15.05 -35.31 -19.82
C HIS A 456 -14.59 -36.77 -19.98
N ILE A 457 -13.46 -36.97 -20.67
CA ILE A 457 -12.83 -38.29 -20.86
C ILE A 457 -12.48 -38.92 -19.51
N ALA A 458 -11.83 -38.17 -18.62
CA ALA A 458 -11.47 -38.64 -17.29
C ALA A 458 -12.70 -39.10 -16.48
N ARG A 459 -13.78 -38.30 -16.48
CA ARG A 459 -15.04 -38.65 -15.78
C ARG A 459 -15.73 -39.87 -16.38
N SER A 460 -15.76 -39.98 -17.71
CA SER A 460 -16.36 -41.12 -18.40
C SER A 460 -15.69 -42.43 -18.02
N HIS A 461 -14.35 -42.48 -18.07
CA HIS A 461 -13.59 -43.68 -17.67
C HIS A 461 -13.69 -43.99 -16.17
N PHE A 462 -13.75 -42.95 -15.31
CA PHE A 462 -13.95 -43.13 -13.88
C PHE A 462 -15.33 -43.74 -13.60
N ASN A 463 -16.40 -43.14 -14.11
CA ASN A 463 -17.77 -43.60 -13.89
C ASN A 463 -18.04 -44.97 -14.52
N GLY A 464 -17.42 -45.25 -15.66
CA GLY A 464 -17.50 -46.55 -16.34
C GLY A 464 -16.61 -47.64 -15.74
N GLY A 465 -15.80 -47.35 -14.71
CA GLY A 465 -14.89 -48.32 -14.10
C GLY A 465 -13.75 -48.79 -15.01
N THR A 466 -13.40 -48.01 -16.05
CA THR A 466 -12.43 -48.38 -17.10
C THR A 466 -11.12 -47.59 -17.00
N LEU A 467 -10.78 -47.05 -15.83
CA LEU A 467 -9.54 -46.28 -15.60
C LEU A 467 -8.27 -47.02 -16.04
N ARG A 468 -8.25 -48.35 -15.93
CA ARG A 468 -7.10 -49.16 -16.34
C ARG A 468 -6.79 -49.02 -17.84
N ASN A 469 -7.79 -48.68 -18.67
CA ASN A 469 -7.63 -48.53 -20.11
C ASN A 469 -6.86 -47.25 -20.50
N ILE A 470 -6.85 -46.26 -19.61
CA ILE A 470 -6.20 -44.95 -19.84
C ILE A 470 -4.94 -44.77 -18.98
N ALA A 471 -4.68 -45.68 -18.04
CA ALA A 471 -3.49 -45.65 -17.22
C ALA A 471 -2.22 -45.74 -18.09
N ASP A 472 -1.13 -45.14 -17.61
CA ASP A 472 0.16 -45.19 -18.30
C ASP A 472 0.53 -46.67 -18.59
N PRO A 473 0.74 -47.05 -19.87
CA PRO A 473 1.12 -48.41 -20.22
C PRO A 473 2.39 -48.90 -19.53
N GLY A 474 3.28 -47.98 -19.11
CA GLY A 474 4.48 -48.33 -18.33
C GLY A 474 4.20 -48.74 -16.88
N LEU A 475 2.95 -48.66 -16.40
CA LEU A 475 2.52 -49.07 -15.07
C LEU A 475 1.70 -50.37 -15.05
N LEU A 476 1.36 -50.91 -16.22
CA LEU A 476 0.54 -52.10 -16.42
C LEU A 476 1.42 -53.31 -16.79
#